data_AF-A0AAW3TNL8-F1
#
_entry.id   AF-A0AAW3TNL8-F1
#
_cell.length_a   1.000
_cell.length_b   1.000
_cell.length_c   1.000
_cell.angle_alpha   90.00
_cell.angle_beta   90.00
_cell.angle_gamma   90.00
#
_symmetry.space_group_name_H-M   'P 1'
#
loop_
_entity.id
_entity.type
_entity.pdbx_description
1 polymer ?
#
loop_
_entity_poly.entity_id
_entity_poly.type
_entity_poly.pdbx_seq_one_letter_code
_entity_poly.pdbx_strand_id
1 'polypeptide(L)' 'MSETPETLFALVEADHLTRIHLKLSLEDVGFAVKEQDDTIALVGTPDPTVAEDSPILPTRPSTADDSGAA' A
#
# COMPACT_ATOMS: atom_id res chain seq x y z
N MET A 1 -18.31 14.52 13.47
CA MET A 1 -18.24 13.05 13.57
C MET A 1 -16.75 12.71 13.59
N SER A 2 -16.22 12.08 14.63
CA SER A 2 -14.82 11.65 14.66
C SER A 2 -14.72 10.35 13.87
N GLU A 3 -14.38 10.44 12.59
CA GLU A 3 -14.07 9.29 11.76
C GLU A 3 -12.77 8.68 12.31
N THR A 4 -12.93 7.63 13.11
CA THR A 4 -11.79 6.83 13.57
C THR A 4 -11.28 6.11 12.33
N PRO A 5 -9.99 6.25 11.96
CA PRO A 5 -9.49 5.59 10.77
C PRO A 5 -9.63 4.08 10.95
N GLU A 6 -10.21 3.42 9.95
CA GLU A 6 -10.42 1.96 9.98
C GLU A 6 -9.08 1.20 9.95
N THR A 7 -8.03 1.84 9.45
CA THR A 7 -6.68 1.29 9.39
C THR A 7 -5.64 2.38 9.60
N LEU A 8 -4.63 2.07 10.44
CA LEU A 8 -3.51 2.94 10.78
C LEU A 8 -2.20 2.18 10.60
N PHE A 9 -1.28 2.75 9.80
CA PHE A 9 0.10 2.29 9.70
C PHE A 9 0.98 3.17 10.57
N ALA A 10 1.74 2.55 11.47
CA ALA A 10 2.77 3.22 12.27
C ALA A 10 4.15 2.76 11.81
N LEU A 11 5.04 3.71 11.58
CA LEU A 11 6.41 3.45 11.16
C LEU A 11 7.32 3.42 12.39
N VAL A 12 8.12 2.36 12.54
CA VAL A 12 8.98 2.14 13.72
C VAL A 12 10.06 3.22 13.84
N GLU A 13 10.47 3.81 12.71
CA GLU A 13 11.37 4.95 12.61
C GLU A 13 10.77 5.99 11.65
N ALA A 14 11.24 7.24 11.72
CA ALA A 14 10.87 8.31 10.79
C ALA A 14 11.47 8.08 9.37
N ASP A 15 11.24 6.90 8.81
CA ASP A 15 11.64 6.54 7.46
C ASP A 15 10.71 7.25 6.45
N HIS A 16 11.16 8.42 6.04
CA HIS A 16 10.44 9.27 5.10
C HIS A 16 10.26 8.62 3.73
N LEU A 17 11.21 7.79 3.26
CA LEU A 17 11.11 7.16 1.95
C LEU A 17 10.04 6.07 1.95
N THR A 18 10.04 5.21 2.98
CA THR A 18 9.00 4.19 3.16
C THR A 18 7.62 4.83 3.30
N ARG A 19 7.52 5.95 4.06
CA ARG A 19 6.27 6.71 4.20
C ARG A 19 5.75 7.21 2.85
N ILE A 20 6.60 7.87 2.08
CA ILE A 20 6.24 8.42 0.77
C ILE A 20 5.80 7.30 -0.19
N HIS A 21 6.55 6.20 -0.24
CA HIS A 21 6.23 5.08 -1.13
C HIS A 21 4.87 4.46 -0.78
N LEU A 22 4.64 4.19 0.50
CA LEU A 22 3.36 3.63 0.97
C LEU A 22 2.19 4.58 0.64
N LYS A 23 2.34 5.88 0.89
CA LYS A 23 1.30 6.86 0.57
C LYS A 23 0.95 6.87 -0.91
N LEU A 24 1.95 6.98 -1.79
CA LEU A 24 1.73 7.01 -3.24
C LEU A 24 1.06 5.73 -3.74
N SER A 25 1.50 4.55 -3.26
CA SER A 25 0.89 3.28 -3.64
C SER A 25 -0.56 3.14 -3.15
N LEU A 26 -0.90 3.67 -1.97
CA LEU A 26 -2.27 3.67 -1.45
C LEU A 26 -3.18 4.61 -2.25
N GLU A 27 -2.69 5.80 -2.60
CA GLU A 27 -3.42 6.75 -3.43
C GLU A 27 -3.61 6.23 -4.87
N ASP A 28 -2.63 5.52 -5.43
CA ASP A 28 -2.71 4.89 -6.76
C ASP A 28 -3.82 3.85 -6.87
N VAL A 29 -4.11 3.14 -5.78
CA VAL A 29 -5.21 2.16 -5.73
C VAL A 29 -6.52 2.74 -5.19
N GLY A 30 -6.60 4.06 -5.04
CA GLY A 30 -7.83 4.79 -4.72
C GLY A 30 -8.13 4.99 -3.23
N PHE A 31 -7.18 4.73 -2.32
CA PHE A 31 -7.37 5.09 -0.91
C PHE A 31 -7.11 6.57 -0.66
N ALA A 32 -7.96 7.21 0.14
CA ALA A 32 -7.66 8.50 0.72
C ALA A 32 -6.77 8.32 1.96
N VAL A 33 -5.64 9.04 1.99
CA VAL A 33 -4.62 8.91 3.03
C VAL A 33 -4.49 10.22 3.82
N LYS A 34 -4.43 10.11 5.15
CA LYS A 34 -4.06 11.20 6.05
C LYS A 34 -2.74 10.91 6.74
N GLU A 35 -1.75 11.75 6.51
CA GLU A 35 -0.41 11.62 7.08
C GLU A 35 -0.26 12.39 8.41
N GLN A 36 0.53 11.83 9.32
CA GLN A 36 1.15 12.52 10.45
C GLN A 36 2.66 12.20 10.45
N ASP A 37 3.40 12.62 11.48
CA ASP A 37 4.87 12.54 11.49
C ASP A 37 5.39 11.11 11.24
N ASP A 38 4.82 10.14 11.92
CA ASP A 38 5.21 8.73 11.96
C ASP A 38 4.06 7.76 11.59
N THR A 39 2.91 8.30 11.15
CA THR A 39 1.73 7.49 10.83
C THR A 39 1.05 7.86 9.52
N ILE A 40 0.39 6.86 8.93
CA ILE A 40 -0.46 6.94 7.75
C ILE A 40 -1.81 6.33 8.13
N ALA A 41 -2.87 7.13 8.06
CA ALA A 41 -4.24 6.69 8.32
C ALA A 41 -5.03 6.59 7.01
N LEU A 42 -5.74 5.48 6.80
CA LEU A 42 -6.70 5.34 5.71
C LEU A 42 -8.03 5.98 6.15
N VAL A 43 -8.60 6.81 5.27
CA VAL A 43 -9.85 7.52 5.53
C VAL A 43 -10.89 7.09 4.50
N GLY A 44 -12.01 6.57 4.99
CA GLY A 44 -13.10 6.10 4.14
C GLY A 44 -12.77 4.83 3.34
N THR A 45 -13.64 4.53 2.38
CA THR A 45 -13.51 3.37 1.49
C THR A 45 -12.77 3.76 0.21
N PRO A 46 -11.93 2.87 -0.36
CA PRO A 46 -11.21 3.17 -1.59
C PRO A 46 -12.18 3.41 -2.75
N ASP A 47 -11.85 4.35 -3.63
CA ASP A 47 -12.61 4.62 -4.84
C ASP A 47 -12.42 3.47 -5.84
N PRO A 48 -13.47 2.69 -6.17
CA PRO A 48 -13.36 1.54 -7.06
C PRO A 48 -13.05 1.93 -8.51
N THR A 49 -13.17 3.21 -8.87
CA THR A 49 -12.95 3.70 -10.24
C THR A 49 -11.48 4.04 -10.54
N VAL A 50 -10.63 4.15 -9.51
CA VAL A 50 -9.22 4.54 -9.67
C VAL A 50 -8.33 3.35 -10.06
N ALA A 51 -8.71 2.13 -9.68
CA ALA A 51 -7.90 0.93 -9.90
C ALA A 51 -7.81 0.45 -11.36
N GLU A 52 -8.52 1.08 -12.30
CA GLU A 52 -8.57 0.61 -13.70
C GLU A 52 -7.36 1.03 -14.55
N ASP A 53 -6.49 1.91 -14.05
CA ASP A 53 -5.34 2.46 -14.81
C ASP A 53 -3.96 2.02 -14.30
N SER A 54 -3.88 1.10 -13.32
CA SER A 54 -2.57 0.61 -12.84
C SER A 54 -1.93 -0.32 -13.90
N PRO A 55 -0.74 -0.01 -14.42
CA PRO A 55 -0.04 -0.91 -15.31
C PRO A 55 0.29 -2.20 -14.56
N ILE A 56 -0.14 -3.34 -15.10
CA ILE A 56 0.24 -4.66 -14.61
C ILE A 56 1.77 -4.72 -14.61
N LEU A 57 2.38 -4.59 -13.42
CA LEU A 57 3.80 -4.90 -13.25
C LEU A 57 3.99 -6.35 -13.72
N PRO A 58 4.98 -6.65 -14.58
CA PRO A 58 5.18 -8.00 -15.07
C PRO A 58 5.40 -8.92 -13.87
N THR A 59 4.41 -9.79 -13.63
CA THR A 59 4.50 -10.83 -12.61
C THR A 59 5.67 -11.72 -13.05
N ARG A 60 6.81 -11.66 -12.34
CA ARG A 60 7.89 -12.61 -12.57
C ARG A 60 7.28 -14.01 -12.44
N PRO A 61 7.37 -14.88 -13.46
CA PRO A 61 6.92 -16.25 -13.30
C PRO A 61 7.77 -16.87 -12.18
N SER A 62 7.10 -17.27 -11.10
CA SER A 62 7.70 -18.09 -10.04
C SER A 62 8.02 -19.44 -10.66
N THR A 63 9.26 -19.61 -11.12
CA THR A 63 9.80 -20.93 -11.47
C THR A 63 10.13 -21.63 -10.16
N ALA A 64 9.09 -22.16 -9.52
CA ALA A 64 9.26 -23.27 -8.60
C ALA A 64 9.60 -24.51 -9.44
N ASP A 65 10.88 -24.69 -9.72
CA ASP A 65 11.39 -26.01 -10.09
C ASP A 65 11.97 -26.64 -8.82
N ASP A 66 11.08 -27.30 -8.10
CA ASP A 66 11.45 -28.40 -7.22
C ASP A 66 11.83 -29.57 -8.11
N SER A 67 13.12 -29.92 -8.12
CA SER A 67 13.55 -31.23 -8.58
C SER A 67 14.91 -31.60 -8.00
N GLY A 68 14.86 -32.57 -7.08
CA GLY A 68 15.88 -33.62 -7.04
C GLY A 68 16.69 -33.70 -5.76
N ALA A 69 16.12 -34.39 -4.78
CA ALA A 69 16.92 -35.15 -3.83
C ALA A 69 17.84 -36.14 -4.58
N ALA A 70 19.14 -36.10 -4.25
CA ALA A 70 20.05 -37.25 -4.20
C ALA A 70 21.26 -36.89 -3.34
#